data_AF-A0A8J3KR46-F1
#
_entry.id   AF-A0A8J3KR46-F1
#
_cell.length_a   1.000
_cell.length_b   1.000
_cell.length_c   1.000
_cell.angle_alpha   90.00
_cell.angle_beta   90.00
_cell.angle_gamma   90.00
#
_symmetry.space_group_name_H-M   'P 1'
#
loop_
_entity.id
_entity.type
_entity.pdbx_description
1 polymer ?
#
loop_
_entity_poly.entity_id
_entity_poly.type
_entity_poly.pdbx_seq_one_letter_code
_entity_poly.pdbx_strand_id
1 'polypeptide(L)'
;MADAGPGLGGWWVPLHHPTPAVVAECTRLREAGDWAGACRAAGLIPGVDLAAVAADHGRAVARRIQDDLAQLAPDLLRIHLSDGYHFRRGWPGAVLTDLAETPAGPEIEPVPLPDGPVVLAITPPTRDRADGAGARLRVLTPDQVTRIWTAVPEWCWRADADDARGDAYRKGHPQAGRDMSALRNGLMSRHQLHPLTFDSLYPDEVRTPPEGGRDFPAVRVRCATVWHEVQVVGGNLIAREHTEQEIRRELALGAFGGPVNGCAAALRTWRTGLGRLPKRLRWQREFFFRCAREGRGDVVLAMLDAGFDPAVVDGGGATLLHLLSGLDHERVLPKLLAAGLPVDGRDKLGSTPLHHARDAGAEDVIAALLAAGADPGIPDRHGKLPV
;
A
#
# COMPACT_ATOMS: atom_id res chain seq x y z
N MET A 1 17.68 10.46 -9.49
CA MET A 1 17.62 9.00 -9.77
C MET A 1 18.25 8.23 -8.62
N ALA A 2 17.44 7.58 -7.76
CA ALA A 2 17.95 6.46 -6.97
C ALA A 2 17.49 5.23 -7.74
N ASP A 3 18.45 4.61 -8.40
CA ASP A 3 18.32 3.46 -9.26
C ASP A 3 17.59 2.33 -8.50
N ALA A 4 16.30 2.17 -8.78
CA ALA A 4 15.63 0.89 -8.61
C ALA A 4 16.30 -0.06 -9.59
N GLY A 5 17.42 -0.64 -9.15
CA GLY A 5 18.34 -1.33 -10.04
C GLY A 5 17.63 -2.33 -10.96
N PRO A 6 18.16 -2.54 -12.17
CA PRO A 6 17.56 -3.42 -13.17
C PRO A 6 17.51 -4.84 -12.60
N GLY A 7 16.34 -5.32 -12.20
CA GLY A 7 16.23 -6.71 -11.73
C GLY A 7 15.02 -7.10 -10.90
N LEU A 8 14.15 -6.18 -10.46
CA LEU A 8 12.96 -6.53 -9.67
C LEU A 8 11.63 -6.33 -10.43
N GLY A 9 11.66 -6.11 -11.75
CA GLY A 9 10.51 -5.74 -12.61
C GLY A 9 9.14 -6.29 -12.16
N GLY A 10 8.18 -5.38 -11.94
CA GLY A 10 6.78 -5.70 -11.66
C GLY A 10 6.31 -5.58 -10.21
N TRP A 11 7.22 -5.60 -9.23
CA TRP A 11 6.84 -5.57 -7.80
C TRP A 11 6.12 -4.29 -7.33
N TRP A 12 6.29 -3.19 -8.07
CA TRP A 12 5.64 -1.92 -7.77
C TRP A 12 4.16 -1.93 -8.21
N VAL A 13 3.78 -2.78 -9.16
CA VAL A 13 2.42 -2.84 -9.72
C VAL A 13 1.36 -3.13 -8.64
N PRO A 14 1.54 -4.10 -7.73
CA PRO A 14 0.59 -4.35 -6.64
C PRO A 14 0.57 -3.25 -5.55
N LEU A 15 1.57 -2.37 -5.49
CA LEU A 15 1.66 -1.32 -4.47
C LEU A 15 1.04 0.00 -4.92
N HIS A 16 1.28 0.39 -6.17
CA HIS A 16 0.76 1.63 -6.74
C HIS A 16 -0.72 1.54 -7.07
N HIS A 17 -1.20 0.36 -7.42
CA HIS A 17 -2.56 0.19 -7.89
C HIS A 17 -3.42 -0.51 -6.86
N PRO A 18 -4.49 0.16 -6.39
CA PRO A 18 -5.41 -0.44 -5.44
C PRO A 18 -6.02 -1.73 -5.99
N THR A 19 -6.41 -2.62 -5.08
CA THR A 19 -7.13 -3.84 -5.45
C THR A 19 -8.51 -3.52 -5.99
N PRO A 20 -9.13 -4.43 -6.77
CA PRO A 20 -10.50 -4.24 -7.25
C PRO A 20 -11.50 -3.91 -6.14
N ALA A 21 -11.33 -4.49 -4.95
CA ALA A 21 -12.19 -4.22 -3.79
C ALA A 21 -12.04 -2.78 -3.27
N VAL A 22 -10.80 -2.26 -3.17
CA VAL A 22 -10.57 -0.87 -2.77
C VAL A 22 -11.14 0.11 -3.80
N VAL A 23 -10.93 -0.16 -5.09
CA VAL A 23 -11.47 0.66 -6.18
C VAL A 23 -13.00 0.68 -6.16
N ALA A 24 -13.63 -0.48 -5.97
CA ALA A 24 -15.09 -0.58 -5.89
C ALA A 24 -15.66 0.22 -4.72
N GLU A 25 -15.02 0.14 -3.54
CA GLU A 25 -15.47 0.90 -2.37
C GLU A 25 -15.24 2.40 -2.53
N CYS A 26 -14.09 2.84 -3.06
CA CYS A 26 -13.84 4.25 -3.35
C CYS A 26 -14.85 4.80 -4.36
N THR A 27 -15.15 4.03 -5.41
CA THR A 27 -16.17 4.37 -6.42
C THR A 27 -17.54 4.54 -5.79
N ARG A 28 -17.99 3.56 -4.99
CA ARG A 28 -19.29 3.60 -4.29
C ARG A 28 -19.42 4.82 -3.38
N LEU A 29 -18.37 5.12 -2.60
CA LEU A 29 -18.36 6.26 -1.67
C LEU A 29 -18.35 7.60 -2.40
N ARG A 30 -17.56 7.72 -3.47
CA ARG A 30 -17.52 8.90 -4.35
C ARG A 30 -18.90 9.16 -4.98
N GLU A 31 -19.54 8.14 -5.53
CA GLU A 31 -20.87 8.26 -6.15
C GLU A 31 -21.97 8.59 -5.13
N ALA A 32 -21.78 8.20 -3.86
CA ALA A 32 -22.64 8.61 -2.76
C ALA A 32 -22.37 10.04 -2.24
N GLY A 33 -21.34 10.73 -2.77
CA GLY A 33 -20.93 12.07 -2.32
C GLY A 33 -20.08 12.08 -1.05
N ASP A 34 -19.65 10.93 -0.53
CA ASP A 34 -18.77 10.81 0.65
C ASP A 34 -17.29 10.77 0.23
N TRP A 35 -16.76 11.93 -0.17
CA TRP A 35 -15.35 12.09 -0.53
C TRP A 35 -14.41 11.73 0.63
N ALA A 36 -14.82 12.00 1.87
CA ALA A 36 -13.99 11.74 3.06
C ALA A 36 -13.90 10.22 3.33
N GLY A 37 -15.00 9.50 3.16
CA GLY A 37 -15.03 8.05 3.15
C GLY A 37 -14.16 7.47 2.05
N ALA A 38 -14.29 7.98 0.82
CA ALA A 38 -13.46 7.54 -0.30
C ALA A 38 -11.96 7.73 -0.02
N CYS A 39 -11.56 8.87 0.57
CA CYS A 39 -10.18 9.09 1.02
C CYS A 39 -9.73 8.04 2.04
N ARG A 40 -10.52 7.76 3.08
CA ARG A 40 -10.19 6.74 4.09
C ARG A 40 -10.04 5.36 3.46
N ALA A 41 -10.94 4.97 2.57
CA ALA A 41 -10.86 3.70 1.83
C ALA A 41 -9.56 3.60 1.01
N ALA A 42 -9.16 4.69 0.34
CA ALA A 42 -7.91 4.77 -0.41
C ALA A 42 -6.64 4.85 0.46
N GLY A 43 -6.77 5.07 1.78
CA GLY A 43 -5.64 5.22 2.71
C GLY A 43 -5.13 6.66 2.86
N LEU A 44 -5.95 7.66 2.51
CA LEU A 44 -5.70 9.07 2.76
C LEU A 44 -6.49 9.55 3.97
N ILE A 45 -5.88 10.39 4.80
CA ILE A 45 -6.55 11.04 5.93
C ILE A 45 -7.24 12.31 5.40
N PRO A 46 -8.58 12.40 5.43
CA PRO A 46 -9.29 13.61 5.01
C PRO A 46 -9.09 14.71 6.07
N GLY A 47 -8.57 15.86 5.64
CA GLY A 47 -8.25 17.01 6.50
C GLY A 47 -8.68 18.35 5.91
N VAL A 48 -9.79 18.37 5.18
CA VAL A 48 -10.37 19.58 4.58
C VAL A 48 -11.60 20.01 5.37
N ASP A 49 -11.56 21.25 5.88
CA ASP A 49 -12.70 21.91 6.53
C ASP A 49 -13.25 23.00 5.61
N LEU A 50 -14.36 22.70 4.94
CA LEU A 50 -15.02 23.64 4.02
C LEU A 50 -15.61 24.87 4.72
N ALA A 51 -15.99 24.74 6.00
CA ALA A 51 -16.52 25.86 6.77
C ALA A 51 -15.40 26.86 7.13
N ALA A 52 -14.24 26.36 7.53
CA ALA A 52 -13.04 27.17 7.74
C ALA A 52 -12.60 27.86 6.44
N VAL A 53 -12.53 27.13 5.32
CA VAL A 53 -12.20 27.72 4.02
C VAL A 53 -13.19 28.82 3.62
N ALA A 54 -14.49 28.61 3.87
CA ALA A 54 -15.51 29.62 3.58
C ALA A 54 -15.36 30.88 4.44
N ALA A 55 -14.96 30.73 5.70
CA ALA A 55 -14.72 31.84 6.63
C ALA A 55 -13.46 32.64 6.26
N ASP A 56 -12.37 31.95 5.93
CA ASP A 56 -11.06 32.57 5.75
C ASP A 56 -10.82 33.08 4.31
N HIS A 57 -11.37 32.37 3.31
CA HIS A 57 -11.12 32.64 1.89
C HIS A 57 -12.41 32.90 1.07
N GLY A 58 -13.57 32.86 1.71
CA GLY A 58 -14.86 33.18 1.12
C GLY A 58 -15.60 31.99 0.50
N ARG A 59 -16.93 32.13 0.40
CA ARG A 59 -17.84 31.06 -0.06
C ARG A 59 -17.59 30.57 -1.48
N ALA A 60 -17.12 31.44 -2.37
CA ALA A 60 -16.83 31.05 -3.76
C ALA A 60 -15.66 30.05 -3.83
N VAL A 61 -14.61 30.29 -3.03
CA VAL A 61 -13.45 29.39 -2.93
C VAL A 61 -13.85 28.06 -2.31
N ALA A 62 -14.60 28.08 -1.21
CA ALA A 62 -15.10 26.86 -0.57
C ALA A 62 -15.97 26.02 -1.52
N ARG A 63 -16.82 26.67 -2.33
CA ARG A 63 -17.65 25.98 -3.33
C ARG A 63 -16.81 25.32 -4.41
N ARG A 64 -15.79 26.00 -4.94
CA ARG A 64 -14.85 25.40 -5.90
C ARG A 64 -14.16 24.16 -5.31
N ILE A 65 -13.64 24.25 -4.08
CA ILE A 65 -13.01 23.12 -3.40
C ILE A 65 -14.01 21.97 -3.18
N GLN A 66 -15.26 22.28 -2.86
CA GLN A 66 -16.32 21.28 -2.75
C GLN A 66 -16.59 20.59 -4.09
N ASP A 67 -16.64 21.34 -5.20
CA ASP A 67 -16.84 20.80 -6.55
C ASP A 67 -15.66 19.89 -6.95
N ASP A 68 -14.43 20.27 -6.60
CA ASP A 68 -13.24 19.43 -6.80
C ASP A 68 -13.29 18.14 -5.97
N LEU A 69 -13.68 18.23 -4.69
CA LEU A 69 -13.83 17.07 -3.81
C LEU A 69 -14.92 16.11 -4.29
N ALA A 70 -15.99 16.62 -4.90
CA ALA A 70 -17.05 15.78 -5.48
C ALA A 70 -16.53 14.93 -6.65
N GLN A 71 -15.50 15.39 -7.35
CA GLN A 71 -14.88 14.67 -8.47
C GLN A 71 -13.61 13.91 -8.05
N LEU A 72 -13.20 13.98 -6.78
CA LEU A 72 -11.98 13.33 -6.31
C LEU A 72 -12.10 11.79 -6.37
N ALA A 73 -11.23 11.17 -7.17
CA ALA A 73 -10.95 9.74 -7.20
C ALA A 73 -9.60 9.46 -6.50
N PRO A 74 -9.60 9.25 -5.16
CA PRO A 74 -8.37 9.13 -4.38
C PRO A 74 -7.59 7.83 -4.66
N ASP A 75 -8.29 6.78 -5.09
CA ASP A 75 -7.74 5.51 -5.56
C ASP A 75 -7.02 5.65 -6.91
N LEU A 76 -7.56 6.47 -7.83
CA LEU A 76 -6.88 6.86 -9.08
C LEU A 76 -5.65 7.72 -8.78
N LEU A 77 -5.79 8.75 -7.95
CA LEU A 77 -4.71 9.65 -7.54
C LEU A 77 -3.50 8.87 -7.06
N ARG A 78 -3.72 7.87 -6.21
CA ARG A 78 -2.66 7.03 -5.65
C ARG A 78 -1.79 6.33 -6.71
N ILE A 79 -2.35 5.95 -7.86
CA ILE A 79 -1.61 5.32 -8.98
C ILE A 79 -0.57 6.29 -9.56
N HIS A 80 -0.95 7.57 -9.65
CA HIS A 80 -0.15 8.61 -10.29
C HIS A 80 0.80 9.34 -9.34
N LEU A 81 0.64 9.18 -8.02
CA LEU A 81 1.60 9.70 -7.03
C LEU A 81 3.01 9.12 -7.24
N SER A 82 4.01 9.92 -6.86
CA SER A 82 5.41 9.57 -7.09
C SER A 82 5.87 8.36 -6.27
N ASP A 83 6.98 7.75 -6.69
CA ASP A 83 7.68 6.71 -5.91
C ASP A 83 8.07 7.20 -4.50
N GLY A 84 8.20 8.52 -4.33
CA GLY A 84 8.41 9.13 -3.02
C GLY A 84 7.27 8.80 -2.06
N TYR A 85 6.02 8.96 -2.50
CA TYR A 85 4.83 8.61 -1.72
C TYR A 85 4.86 7.12 -1.30
N HIS A 86 5.15 6.24 -2.27
CA HIS A 86 5.04 4.78 -2.09
C HIS A 86 6.28 4.11 -1.54
N PHE A 87 7.45 4.76 -1.50
CA PHE A 87 8.71 4.11 -1.09
C PHE A 87 9.64 4.95 -0.21
N ARG A 88 9.55 6.29 -0.21
CA ARG A 88 10.49 7.14 0.54
C ARG A 88 9.84 7.80 1.74
N ARG A 89 10.59 7.83 2.84
CA ARG A 89 10.24 8.69 3.97
C ARG A 89 10.51 10.15 3.60
N GLY A 90 9.52 11.02 3.77
CA GLY A 90 9.68 12.47 3.57
C GLY A 90 9.57 12.94 2.12
N TRP A 91 8.69 12.34 1.32
CA TRP A 91 8.29 12.94 0.06
C TRP A 91 7.63 14.31 0.33
N PRO A 92 7.85 15.32 -0.52
CA PRO A 92 7.53 16.72 -0.18
C PRO A 92 6.03 17.05 -0.19
N GLY A 93 5.19 16.21 -0.80
CA GLY A 93 3.77 16.49 -1.01
C GLY A 93 3.42 16.61 -2.50
N ALA A 94 2.13 16.59 -2.78
CA ALA A 94 1.58 16.82 -4.12
C ALA A 94 0.50 17.89 -4.08
N VAL A 95 0.47 18.74 -5.10
CA VAL A 95 -0.63 19.68 -5.34
C VAL A 95 -1.51 19.13 -6.45
N LEU A 96 -2.82 19.17 -6.24
CA LEU A 96 -3.80 18.79 -7.23
C LEU A 96 -4.07 20.01 -8.12
N THR A 97 -3.84 19.86 -9.43
CA THR A 97 -3.99 20.95 -10.39
C THR A 97 -5.14 20.65 -11.36
N ASP A 98 -5.70 21.71 -11.92
CA ASP A 98 -6.65 21.71 -13.06
C ASP A 98 -5.93 21.73 -14.42
N LEU A 99 -4.60 21.83 -14.43
CA LEU A 99 -3.80 21.91 -15.64
C LEU A 99 -3.56 20.53 -16.25
N ALA A 100 -4.13 20.29 -17.44
CA ALA A 100 -4.01 19.05 -18.19
C ALA A 100 -2.56 18.70 -18.60
N GLU A 101 -1.73 19.71 -18.88
CA GLU A 101 -0.32 19.56 -19.24
C GLU A 101 0.55 20.14 -18.11
N THR A 102 0.95 19.31 -17.16
CA THR A 102 1.94 19.71 -16.15
C THR A 102 3.22 18.89 -16.33
N PRO A 103 4.19 19.35 -17.14
CA PRO A 103 5.51 18.75 -17.14
C PRO A 103 6.29 19.27 -15.92
N ALA A 104 6.29 18.51 -14.82
CA ALA A 104 7.35 18.67 -13.82
C ALA A 104 8.63 18.02 -14.37
N GLY A 105 9.44 18.80 -15.08
CA GLY A 105 10.79 18.41 -15.49
C GLY A 105 11.72 18.31 -14.27
N PRO A 106 12.84 17.56 -14.36
CA PRO A 106 13.81 17.43 -13.26
C PRO A 106 14.67 18.68 -13.01
N GLU A 107 14.42 19.79 -13.69
CA GLU A 107 15.04 21.08 -13.42
C GLU A 107 14.02 21.97 -12.69
N ILE A 108 14.26 22.21 -11.40
CA ILE A 108 13.91 23.38 -10.55
C ILE A 108 12.86 24.41 -11.07
N GLU A 109 11.80 24.00 -11.74
CA GLU A 109 10.72 24.89 -12.15
C GLU A 109 9.69 25.00 -11.02
N PRO A 110 9.04 26.16 -10.84
CA PRO A 110 7.95 26.31 -9.89
C PRO A 110 6.86 25.28 -10.18
N VAL A 111 6.32 24.68 -9.13
CA VAL A 111 5.15 23.80 -9.25
C VAL A 111 4.01 24.63 -9.84
N PRO A 112 3.43 24.24 -10.99
CA PRO A 112 2.26 24.94 -11.53
C PRO A 112 1.11 24.87 -10.51
N LEU A 113 0.54 26.01 -10.16
CA LEU A 113 -0.53 26.13 -9.18
C LEU A 113 -1.82 26.58 -9.85
N PRO A 114 -2.98 26.04 -9.43
CA PRO A 114 -4.28 26.59 -9.81
C PRO A 114 -4.41 28.06 -9.40
N ASP A 115 -5.19 28.82 -10.16
CA ASP A 115 -5.54 30.18 -9.78
C ASP A 115 -6.39 30.20 -8.50
N GLY A 116 -5.96 30.99 -7.52
CA GLY A 116 -6.73 31.25 -6.31
C GLY A 116 -5.91 31.37 -5.04
N PRO A 117 -6.57 31.72 -3.92
CA PRO A 117 -5.90 31.95 -2.65
C PRO A 117 -5.46 30.64 -1.96
N VAL A 118 -6.02 29.50 -2.37
CA VAL A 118 -5.71 28.18 -1.82
C VAL A 118 -5.82 27.07 -2.86
N VAL A 119 -5.15 25.94 -2.61
CA VAL A 119 -5.07 24.76 -3.46
C VAL A 119 -5.33 23.48 -2.66
N LEU A 120 -5.84 22.44 -3.32
CA LEU A 120 -5.92 21.08 -2.75
C LEU A 120 -4.56 20.39 -2.84
N ALA A 121 -4.17 19.73 -1.75
CA ALA A 121 -2.84 19.16 -1.61
C ALA A 121 -2.87 17.85 -0.80
N ILE A 122 -1.98 16.92 -1.17
CA ILE A 122 -1.63 15.77 -0.35
C ILE A 122 -0.31 16.04 0.36
N THR A 123 -0.33 16.05 1.68
CA THR A 123 0.88 16.22 2.50
C THR A 123 1.38 14.87 3.00
N PRO A 124 2.70 14.68 3.17
CA PRO A 124 3.23 13.49 3.84
C PRO A 124 2.70 13.38 5.28
N PRO A 125 2.76 12.18 5.88
CA PRO A 125 2.48 12.00 7.30
C PRO A 125 3.38 12.92 8.14
N THR A 126 2.80 13.52 9.19
CA THR A 126 3.57 14.29 10.17
C THR A 126 4.44 13.36 11.00
N ARG A 127 5.52 13.89 11.59
CA ARG A 127 6.40 13.10 12.46
C ARG A 127 5.76 12.77 13.81
N ASP A 128 4.65 13.41 14.15
CA ASP A 128 3.99 13.25 15.43
C ASP A 128 3.13 11.99 15.46
N ARG A 129 3.28 11.18 16.52
CA ARG A 129 2.54 9.92 16.68
C ARG A 129 1.07 10.16 17.02
N ALA A 130 0.74 11.30 17.62
CA ALA A 130 -0.62 11.61 18.07
C ALA A 130 -1.61 11.83 16.91
N ASP A 131 -1.11 12.29 15.75
CA ASP A 131 -1.99 12.71 14.66
C ASP A 131 -2.18 11.64 13.55
N GLY A 132 -1.85 10.38 13.82
CA GLY A 132 -2.04 9.25 12.90
C GLY A 132 -0.97 9.14 11.79
N ALA A 133 -0.68 7.90 11.40
CA ALA A 133 0.33 7.56 10.40
C ALA A 133 -0.28 7.46 8.99
N GLY A 134 -0.32 8.57 8.24
CA GLY A 134 -0.80 8.57 6.85
C GLY A 134 -0.66 9.90 6.13
N ALA A 135 -0.68 9.87 4.79
CA ALA A 135 -0.73 11.08 3.99
C ALA A 135 -2.09 11.78 4.12
N ARG A 136 -2.11 13.11 4.12
CA ARG A 136 -3.34 13.89 4.38
C ARG A 136 -3.77 14.71 3.17
N LEU A 137 -5.06 14.68 2.88
CA LEU A 137 -5.67 15.65 1.98
C LEU A 137 -5.96 16.94 2.75
N ARG A 138 -5.41 18.07 2.31
CA ARG A 138 -5.51 19.38 2.96
C ARG A 138 -5.73 20.48 1.94
N VAL A 139 -6.12 21.64 2.45
CA VAL A 139 -6.10 22.91 1.72
C VAL A 139 -4.87 23.69 2.18
N LEU A 140 -4.11 24.23 1.22
CA LEU A 140 -2.90 25.04 1.47
C LEU A 140 -2.98 26.36 0.71
N THR A 141 -2.30 27.38 1.21
CA THR A 141 -2.06 28.61 0.45
C THR A 141 -0.86 28.43 -0.50
N PRO A 142 -0.82 29.12 -1.66
CA PRO A 142 0.29 29.02 -2.62
C PRO A 142 1.69 29.20 -2.03
N ASP A 143 1.85 30.07 -1.02
CA ASP A 143 3.13 30.31 -0.33
C ASP A 143 3.61 29.13 0.52
N GLN A 144 2.72 28.21 0.90
CA GLN A 144 3.07 26.98 1.59
C GLN A 144 3.59 25.89 0.63
N VAL A 145 3.37 26.06 -0.68
CA VAL A 145 3.86 25.12 -1.69
C VAL A 145 5.27 25.49 -2.10
N THR A 146 6.17 24.50 -2.08
CA THR A 146 7.57 24.71 -2.45
C THR A 146 7.90 24.00 -3.77
N ARG A 147 8.95 24.45 -4.45
CA ARG A 147 9.41 23.91 -5.75
C ARG A 147 9.72 22.40 -5.79
N ILE A 148 9.82 21.75 -4.64
CA ILE A 148 10.10 20.31 -4.54
C ILE A 148 8.82 19.46 -4.60
N TRP A 149 7.64 20.07 -4.48
CA TRP A 149 6.36 19.38 -4.55
C TRP A 149 6.08 18.89 -5.97
N THR A 150 5.20 17.90 -6.10
CA THR A 150 4.77 17.40 -7.41
C THR A 150 3.40 17.96 -7.76
N ALA A 151 3.24 18.61 -8.91
CA ALA A 151 1.92 18.90 -9.45
C ALA A 151 1.32 17.65 -10.10
N VAL A 152 0.04 17.41 -9.79
CA VAL A 152 -0.72 16.26 -10.27
C VAL A 152 -1.88 16.79 -11.12
N PRO A 153 -1.81 16.61 -12.47
CA PRO A 153 -2.85 17.05 -13.40
C PRO A 153 -4.23 16.51 -13.06
N GLU A 154 -5.27 17.22 -13.50
CA GLU A 154 -6.67 16.86 -13.26
C GLU A 154 -7.01 15.40 -13.64
N TRP A 155 -6.50 14.92 -14.77
CA TRP A 155 -6.79 13.57 -15.26
C TRP A 155 -6.31 12.45 -14.32
N CYS A 156 -5.35 12.76 -13.42
CA CYS A 156 -4.81 11.81 -12.45
C CYS A 156 -5.68 11.65 -11.21
N TRP A 157 -6.62 12.57 -10.92
CA TRP A 157 -7.35 12.56 -9.64
C TRP A 157 -8.83 12.92 -9.77
N ARG A 158 -9.26 13.52 -10.87
CA ARG A 158 -10.67 13.79 -11.15
C ARG A 158 -11.32 12.61 -11.85
N ALA A 159 -12.55 12.30 -11.47
CA ALA A 159 -13.37 11.29 -12.12
C ALA A 159 -13.87 11.73 -13.50
N ASP A 160 -14.30 12.99 -13.63
CA ASP A 160 -14.89 13.60 -14.82
C ASP A 160 -13.89 13.97 -15.93
N ALA A 161 -12.58 13.88 -15.68
CA ALA A 161 -11.53 14.25 -16.65
C ALA A 161 -11.25 13.15 -17.70
N ASP A 162 -12.29 12.59 -18.31
CA ASP A 162 -12.20 11.45 -19.25
C ASP A 162 -11.37 11.76 -20.50
N ASP A 163 -11.72 12.84 -21.21
CA ASP A 163 -11.03 13.25 -22.43
C ASP A 163 -9.55 13.58 -22.17
N ALA A 164 -9.28 14.36 -21.12
CA ALA A 164 -7.92 14.73 -20.72
C ALA A 164 -7.08 13.50 -20.35
N ARG A 165 -7.69 12.50 -19.72
CA ARG A 165 -7.04 11.22 -19.39
C ARG A 165 -6.71 10.42 -20.63
N GLY A 166 -7.68 10.26 -21.54
CA GLY A 166 -7.48 9.59 -22.82
C GLY A 166 -6.35 10.23 -23.64
N ASP A 167 -6.34 11.56 -23.72
CA ASP A 167 -5.27 12.34 -24.37
C ASP A 167 -3.91 12.12 -23.72
N ALA A 168 -3.82 12.19 -22.38
CA ALA A 168 -2.56 12.05 -21.66
C ALA A 168 -1.92 10.67 -21.87
N TYR A 169 -2.71 9.59 -21.84
CA TYR A 169 -2.21 8.24 -22.10
C TYR A 169 -1.79 8.07 -23.57
N ARG A 170 -2.57 8.59 -24.54
CA ARG A 170 -2.20 8.55 -25.96
C ARG A 170 -0.92 9.31 -26.28
N LYS A 171 -0.72 10.47 -25.64
CA LYS A 171 0.50 11.29 -25.77
C LYS A 171 1.70 10.72 -24.98
N GLY A 172 1.51 9.71 -24.14
CA GLY A 172 2.57 9.10 -23.34
C GLY A 172 3.06 9.98 -22.19
N HIS A 173 2.15 10.70 -21.52
CA HIS A 173 2.48 11.57 -20.38
C HIS A 173 3.28 10.80 -19.30
N PRO A 174 4.30 11.38 -18.66
CA PRO A 174 5.16 10.67 -17.71
C PRO A 174 4.41 9.95 -16.56
N GLN A 175 3.36 10.57 -16.02
CA GLN A 175 2.50 10.03 -14.97
C GLN A 175 1.70 8.79 -15.42
N ALA A 176 1.47 8.61 -16.73
CA ALA A 176 0.86 7.41 -17.32
C ALA A 176 1.92 6.33 -17.64
N GLY A 177 3.21 6.69 -17.60
CA GLY A 177 4.31 5.80 -17.95
C GLY A 177 4.37 4.52 -17.11
N ARG A 178 3.85 4.55 -15.88
CA ARG A 178 3.71 3.35 -15.04
C ARG A 178 2.76 2.34 -15.68
N ASP A 179 1.50 2.70 -15.84
CA ASP A 179 0.46 1.85 -16.44
C ASP A 179 0.91 1.33 -17.81
N MET A 180 1.40 2.23 -18.66
CA MET A 180 1.88 1.88 -19.99
C MET A 180 3.06 0.92 -19.96
N SER A 181 3.99 1.09 -19.02
CA SER A 181 5.10 0.15 -18.81
C SER A 181 4.59 -1.20 -18.29
N ALA A 182 3.63 -1.21 -17.37
CA ALA A 182 3.08 -2.45 -16.84
C ALA A 182 2.32 -3.26 -17.92
N LEU A 183 1.52 -2.59 -18.75
CA LEU A 183 0.85 -3.19 -19.90
C LEU A 183 1.87 -3.74 -20.91
N ARG A 184 2.83 -2.92 -21.33
CA ARG A 184 3.85 -3.30 -22.33
C ARG A 184 4.71 -4.49 -21.89
N ASN A 185 4.99 -4.60 -20.60
CA ASN A 185 5.80 -5.68 -20.04
C ASN A 185 4.95 -6.90 -19.59
N GLY A 186 3.64 -6.92 -19.86
CA GLY A 186 2.76 -8.02 -19.48
C GLY A 186 2.61 -8.21 -17.95
N LEU A 187 2.91 -7.17 -17.17
CA LEU A 187 2.76 -7.18 -15.71
C LEU A 187 1.31 -6.95 -15.27
N MET A 188 0.48 -6.49 -16.20
CA MET A 188 -0.96 -6.38 -16.06
C MET A 188 -1.63 -6.51 -17.42
N SER A 189 -2.89 -6.93 -17.41
CA SER A 189 -3.79 -6.79 -18.57
C SER A 189 -4.48 -5.43 -18.54
N ARG A 190 -4.98 -4.98 -19.70
CA ARG A 190 -5.81 -3.76 -19.79
C ARG A 190 -7.04 -3.79 -18.87
N HIS A 191 -7.65 -4.95 -18.66
CA HIS A 191 -8.81 -5.09 -17.77
C HIS A 191 -8.46 -4.92 -16.28
N GLN A 192 -7.17 -4.90 -15.93
CA GLN A 192 -6.68 -4.57 -14.59
C GLN A 192 -6.39 -3.07 -14.41
N LEU A 193 -6.51 -2.24 -15.45
CA LEU A 193 -6.46 -0.78 -15.31
C LEU A 193 -7.55 -0.29 -14.35
N HIS A 194 -7.32 0.89 -13.79
CA HIS A 194 -8.36 1.60 -13.05
C HIS A 194 -9.59 1.79 -13.94
N PRO A 195 -10.84 1.61 -13.45
CA PRO A 195 -12.05 1.75 -14.25
C PRO A 195 -12.09 3.05 -15.05
N LEU A 196 -11.90 4.20 -14.39
CA LEU A 196 -11.83 5.50 -15.07
C LEU A 196 -10.77 5.55 -16.19
N THR A 197 -9.62 4.90 -16.01
CA THR A 197 -8.58 4.83 -17.06
C THR A 197 -8.98 3.88 -18.19
N PHE A 198 -9.60 2.75 -17.85
CA PHE A 198 -10.07 1.78 -18.84
C PHE A 198 -11.15 2.42 -19.71
N ASP A 199 -12.13 3.08 -19.11
CA ASP A 199 -13.25 3.70 -19.80
C ASP A 199 -12.77 4.80 -20.76
N SER A 200 -11.78 5.62 -20.36
CA SER A 200 -11.17 6.63 -21.24
C SER A 200 -10.42 6.06 -22.43
N LEU A 201 -9.83 4.86 -22.29
CA LEU A 201 -8.97 4.27 -23.33
C LEU A 201 -9.69 3.27 -24.22
N TYR A 202 -10.76 2.68 -23.70
CA TYR A 202 -11.53 1.60 -24.34
C TYR A 202 -13.04 1.83 -24.15
N PRO A 203 -13.59 2.98 -24.59
CA PRO A 203 -14.99 3.34 -24.33
C PRO A 203 -16.01 2.37 -24.92
N ASP A 204 -15.63 1.65 -25.98
CA ASP A 204 -16.47 0.65 -26.66
C ASP A 204 -16.33 -0.77 -26.07
N GLU A 205 -15.51 -0.96 -25.03
CA GLU A 205 -15.27 -2.27 -24.44
C GLU A 205 -15.87 -2.40 -23.03
N VAL A 206 -16.27 -3.62 -22.66
CA VAL A 206 -16.69 -3.93 -21.30
C VAL A 206 -15.48 -4.38 -20.49
N ARG A 207 -15.23 -3.70 -19.36
CA ARG A 207 -14.16 -4.08 -18.44
C ARG A 207 -14.48 -5.38 -17.70
N THR A 208 -13.70 -6.43 -17.93
CA THR A 208 -13.78 -7.71 -17.19
C THR A 208 -12.53 -7.96 -16.35
N PRO A 209 -12.43 -7.39 -15.14
CA PRO A 209 -11.27 -7.61 -14.27
C PRO A 209 -11.16 -9.10 -13.88
N PRO A 210 -9.95 -9.67 -13.80
CA PRO A 210 -9.76 -11.06 -13.39
C PRO A 210 -10.27 -11.30 -11.97
N GLU A 211 -10.71 -12.54 -11.68
CA GLU A 211 -11.24 -12.98 -10.38
C GLU A 211 -10.21 -12.96 -9.23
N GLY A 212 -8.99 -12.47 -9.47
CA GLY A 212 -7.89 -12.39 -8.52
C GLY A 212 -7.23 -11.01 -8.46
N GLY A 213 -6.54 -10.75 -7.35
CA GLY A 213 -5.77 -9.52 -7.13
C GLY A 213 -4.54 -9.40 -8.03
N ARG A 214 -3.72 -8.37 -7.77
CA ARG A 214 -2.43 -8.19 -8.45
C ARG A 214 -1.38 -9.04 -7.73
N ASP A 215 -1.10 -10.24 -8.25
CA ASP A 215 -0.14 -11.15 -7.64
C ASP A 215 1.28 -10.60 -7.67
N PHE A 216 2.07 -10.94 -6.65
CA PHE A 216 3.51 -10.66 -6.66
C PHE A 216 4.18 -11.46 -7.79
N PRO A 217 5.25 -10.96 -8.44
CA PRO A 217 5.89 -11.68 -9.52
C PRO A 217 6.52 -13.01 -9.06
N ALA A 218 6.40 -14.04 -9.89
CA ALA A 218 7.00 -15.35 -9.62
C ALA A 218 8.55 -15.27 -9.50
N VAL A 219 9.10 -16.14 -8.66
CA VAL A 219 10.53 -16.22 -8.37
C VAL A 219 11.00 -17.66 -8.59
N ARG A 220 12.02 -17.81 -9.44
CA ARG A 220 12.61 -19.13 -9.70
C ARG A 220 13.45 -19.60 -8.52
N VAL A 221 13.26 -20.86 -8.13
CA VAL A 221 14.00 -21.58 -7.09
C VAL A 221 14.58 -22.84 -7.70
N ARG A 222 15.81 -23.17 -7.29
CA ARG A 222 16.47 -24.41 -7.70
C ARG A 222 15.93 -25.56 -6.85
N CYS A 223 15.07 -26.40 -7.41
CA CYS A 223 14.55 -27.60 -6.74
C CYS A 223 15.25 -28.84 -7.31
N ALA A 224 16.19 -29.40 -6.53
CA ALA A 224 17.13 -30.41 -7.00
C ALA A 224 17.84 -29.97 -8.32
N THR A 225 17.62 -30.72 -9.41
CA THR A 225 18.20 -30.43 -10.73
C THR A 225 17.24 -29.69 -11.67
N VAL A 226 16.07 -29.25 -11.21
CA VAL A 226 15.08 -28.48 -12.01
C VAL A 226 14.85 -27.07 -11.44
N TRP A 227 14.40 -26.14 -12.28
CA TRP A 227 13.98 -24.80 -11.87
C TRP A 227 12.47 -24.79 -11.71
N HIS A 228 11.99 -24.42 -10.52
CA HIS A 228 10.57 -24.28 -10.19
C HIS A 228 10.25 -22.82 -9.90
N GLU A 229 8.99 -22.44 -9.98
CA GLU A 229 8.50 -21.11 -9.64
C GLU A 229 7.74 -21.10 -8.32
N VAL A 230 8.11 -20.17 -7.44
CA VAL A 230 7.34 -19.85 -6.25
C VAL A 230 6.79 -18.44 -6.35
N GLN A 231 5.60 -18.22 -5.83
CA GLN A 231 4.90 -16.95 -5.96
C GLN A 231 4.01 -16.69 -4.75
N VAL A 232 3.91 -15.43 -4.34
CA VAL A 232 2.97 -15.05 -3.28
C VAL A 232 1.61 -14.78 -3.92
N VAL A 233 0.65 -15.65 -3.59
CA VAL A 233 -0.72 -15.65 -4.13
C VAL A 233 -1.68 -15.92 -2.97
N GLY A 234 -2.75 -15.14 -2.85
CA GLY A 234 -3.82 -15.39 -1.88
C GLY A 234 -3.33 -15.50 -0.43
N GLY A 235 -2.37 -14.67 -0.01
CA GLY A 235 -1.85 -14.67 1.35
C GLY A 235 -0.83 -15.77 1.65
N ASN A 236 -0.32 -16.50 0.64
CA ASN A 236 0.64 -17.57 0.85
C ASN A 236 1.73 -17.60 -0.23
N LEU A 237 2.95 -17.96 0.16
CA LEU A 237 3.97 -18.36 -0.82
C LEU A 237 3.67 -19.79 -1.29
N ILE A 238 3.26 -19.95 -2.55
CA ILE A 238 2.96 -21.24 -3.17
C ILE A 238 4.11 -21.65 -4.10
N ALA A 239 4.34 -22.96 -4.24
CA ALA A 239 5.20 -23.53 -5.27
C ALA A 239 4.30 -24.09 -6.39
N ARG A 240 4.41 -23.57 -7.61
CA ARG A 240 3.46 -23.86 -8.70
C ARG A 240 3.53 -25.31 -9.18
N GLU A 241 4.70 -25.92 -9.05
CA GLU A 241 5.00 -27.28 -9.51
C GLU A 241 4.88 -28.34 -8.41
N HIS A 242 4.43 -27.97 -7.20
CA HIS A 242 4.26 -28.91 -6.09
C HIS A 242 2.86 -28.83 -5.48
N THR A 243 2.34 -29.98 -5.09
CA THR A 243 1.15 -30.05 -4.24
C THR A 243 1.47 -29.67 -2.79
N GLU A 244 0.47 -29.23 -2.03
CA GLU A 244 0.63 -28.95 -0.60
C GLU A 244 1.10 -30.20 0.17
N GLN A 245 0.62 -31.39 -0.22
CA GLN A 245 0.99 -32.66 0.42
C GLN A 245 2.48 -32.99 0.21
N GLU A 246 3.03 -32.77 -0.99
CA GLU A 246 4.45 -32.97 -1.28
C GLU A 246 5.32 -32.03 -0.45
N ILE A 247 4.98 -30.74 -0.43
CA ILE A 247 5.68 -29.75 0.40
C ILE A 247 5.61 -30.15 1.88
N ARG A 248 4.43 -30.53 2.37
CA ARG A 248 4.25 -30.95 3.77
C ARG A 248 5.09 -32.17 4.11
N ARG A 249 5.17 -33.15 3.19
CA ARG A 249 6.00 -34.35 3.35
C ARG A 249 7.49 -33.98 3.42
N GLU A 250 7.98 -33.13 2.53
CA GLU A 250 9.38 -32.68 2.55
C GLU A 250 9.72 -31.92 3.83
N LEU A 251 8.83 -31.03 4.28
CA LEU A 251 8.99 -30.30 5.54
C LEU A 251 9.00 -31.24 6.75
N ALA A 252 8.13 -32.26 6.76
CA ALA A 252 8.09 -33.26 7.82
C ALA A 252 9.39 -34.09 7.87
N LEU A 253 9.91 -34.55 6.72
CA LEU A 253 11.20 -35.22 6.65
C LEU A 253 12.34 -34.33 7.18
N GLY A 254 12.26 -33.04 6.90
CA GLY A 254 13.15 -32.03 7.46
C GLY A 254 13.15 -31.97 8.97
N ALA A 255 11.97 -32.08 9.59
CA ALA A 255 11.83 -32.06 11.06
C ALA A 255 12.49 -33.29 11.72
N PHE A 256 12.62 -34.41 11.01
CA PHE A 256 13.34 -35.60 11.45
C PHE A 256 14.85 -35.57 11.15
N GLY A 257 15.41 -34.40 10.77
CA GLY A 257 16.84 -34.23 10.50
C GLY A 257 17.26 -34.44 9.04
N GLY A 258 16.31 -34.66 8.13
CA GLY A 258 16.58 -34.69 6.69
C GLY A 258 16.89 -33.30 6.09
N PRO A 259 17.56 -33.23 4.93
CA PRO A 259 17.78 -31.97 4.25
C PRO A 259 16.45 -31.41 3.69
N VAL A 260 16.19 -30.12 3.93
CA VAL A 260 15.10 -29.38 3.27
C VAL A 260 15.73 -28.42 2.28
N ASN A 261 15.51 -28.65 0.99
CA ASN A 261 16.08 -27.88 -0.11
C ASN A 261 14.96 -27.36 -1.03
N GLY A 262 15.32 -26.59 -2.06
CA GLY A 262 14.39 -26.19 -3.12
C GLY A 262 13.15 -25.44 -2.64
N CYS A 263 11.99 -25.81 -3.17
CA CYS A 263 10.72 -25.15 -2.90
C CYS A 263 10.34 -25.24 -1.42
N ALA A 264 10.42 -26.42 -0.79
CA ALA A 264 10.12 -26.56 0.63
C ALA A 264 11.03 -25.69 1.52
N ALA A 265 12.31 -25.56 1.17
CA ALA A 265 13.22 -24.66 1.90
C ALA A 265 12.83 -23.20 1.75
N ALA A 266 12.43 -22.77 0.55
CA ALA A 266 11.97 -21.42 0.29
C ALA A 266 10.69 -21.11 1.09
N LEU A 267 9.70 -22.01 1.07
CA LEU A 267 8.43 -21.86 1.79
C LEU A 267 8.63 -21.83 3.31
N ARG A 268 9.48 -22.70 3.86
CA ARG A 268 9.85 -22.66 5.29
C ARG A 268 10.54 -21.36 5.66
N THR A 269 11.54 -20.95 4.87
CA THR A 269 12.31 -19.72 5.15
C THR A 269 11.43 -18.48 5.03
N TRP A 270 10.46 -18.49 4.11
CA TRP A 270 9.51 -17.39 3.93
C TRP A 270 8.72 -17.11 5.21
N ARG A 271 8.12 -18.16 5.81
CA ARG A 271 7.32 -18.02 7.03
C ARG A 271 8.18 -17.81 8.27
N THR A 272 9.26 -18.55 8.43
CA THR A 272 10.05 -18.59 9.69
C THR A 272 11.21 -17.59 9.74
N GLY A 273 11.66 -17.09 8.60
CA GLY A 273 12.90 -16.32 8.49
C GLY A 273 14.19 -17.13 8.64
N LEU A 274 14.10 -18.44 8.87
CA LEU A 274 15.26 -19.30 9.11
C LEU A 274 15.77 -19.89 7.81
N GLY A 275 16.90 -19.38 7.31
CA GLY A 275 17.56 -19.85 6.09
C GLY A 275 17.80 -18.76 5.05
N ARG A 276 18.06 -19.17 3.80
CA ARG A 276 18.41 -18.26 2.70
C ARG A 276 17.29 -18.22 1.67
N LEU A 277 16.61 -17.07 1.55
CA LEU A 277 15.67 -16.82 0.45
C LEU A 277 16.41 -16.34 -0.83
N PRO A 278 15.84 -16.61 -2.02
CA PRO A 278 16.19 -15.88 -3.24
C PRO A 278 16.16 -14.37 -3.02
N LYS A 279 17.00 -13.62 -3.74
CA LYS A 279 17.15 -12.16 -3.56
C LYS A 279 15.81 -11.42 -3.59
N ARG A 280 14.91 -11.79 -4.51
CA ARG A 280 13.58 -11.17 -4.66
C ARG A 280 12.69 -11.39 -3.43
N LEU A 281 12.49 -12.65 -3.00
CA LEU A 281 11.66 -12.97 -1.84
C LEU A 281 12.23 -12.38 -0.55
N ARG A 282 13.55 -12.43 -0.38
CA ARG A 282 14.21 -11.79 0.77
C ARG A 282 13.89 -10.31 0.81
N TRP A 283 14.09 -9.62 -0.30
CA TRP A 283 13.84 -8.19 -0.41
C TRP A 283 12.36 -7.86 -0.13
N GLN A 284 11.41 -8.63 -0.68
CA GLN A 284 9.98 -8.45 -0.44
C GLN A 284 9.64 -8.55 1.06
N ARG A 285 10.13 -9.60 1.74
CA ARG A 285 9.92 -9.78 3.19
C ARG A 285 10.57 -8.67 4.01
N GLU A 286 11.81 -8.30 3.70
CA GLU A 286 12.51 -7.21 4.39
C GLU A 286 11.82 -5.85 4.15
N PHE A 287 11.30 -5.63 2.94
CA PHE A 287 10.56 -4.42 2.58
C PHE A 287 9.24 -4.32 3.33
N PHE A 288 8.47 -5.40 3.42
CA PHE A 288 7.25 -5.47 4.21
C PHE A 288 7.49 -5.05 5.67
N PHE A 289 8.45 -5.70 6.35
CA PHE A 289 8.76 -5.37 7.75
C PHE A 289 9.41 -3.99 7.94
N ARG A 290 10.16 -3.50 6.95
CA ARG A 290 10.69 -2.14 6.98
C ARG A 290 9.54 -1.13 6.95
N CYS A 291 8.58 -1.31 6.03
CA CYS A 291 7.40 -0.46 5.96
C CYS A 291 6.59 -0.49 7.25
N ALA A 292 6.41 -1.69 7.84
CA ALA A 292 5.71 -1.82 9.11
C ALA A 292 6.39 -1.04 10.25
N ARG A 293 7.71 -1.20 10.42
CA ARG A 293 8.49 -0.50 11.45
C ARG A 293 8.58 1.01 11.24
N GLU A 294 8.51 1.46 10.00
CA GLU A 294 8.50 2.88 9.64
C GLU A 294 7.12 3.53 9.76
N GLY A 295 6.09 2.75 10.11
CA GLY A 295 4.70 3.19 10.24
C GLY A 295 4.01 3.49 8.91
N ARG A 296 4.44 2.83 7.84
CA ARG A 296 3.93 3.01 6.48
C ARG A 296 2.72 2.11 6.25
N GLY A 297 1.67 2.35 7.05
CA GLY A 297 0.48 1.51 7.14
C GLY A 297 -0.24 1.36 5.81
N ASP A 298 -0.28 2.41 4.99
CA ASP A 298 -0.81 2.43 3.63
C ASP A 298 -0.13 1.40 2.73
N VAL A 299 1.20 1.32 2.76
CA VAL A 299 1.98 0.36 1.97
C VAL A 299 1.83 -1.05 2.51
N VAL A 300 1.80 -1.22 3.84
CA VAL A 300 1.58 -2.53 4.46
C VAL A 300 0.20 -3.08 4.09
N LEU A 301 -0.85 -2.26 4.20
CA LEU A 301 -2.21 -2.62 3.79
C LEU A 301 -2.26 -2.94 2.29
N ALA A 302 -1.60 -2.14 1.45
CA ALA A 302 -1.51 -2.42 0.03
C ALA A 302 -0.86 -3.79 -0.27
N MET A 303 0.21 -4.15 0.45
CA MET A 303 0.84 -5.47 0.31
C MET A 303 -0.11 -6.59 0.74
N LEU A 304 -0.79 -6.43 1.88
CA LEU A 304 -1.76 -7.42 2.36
C LEU A 304 -2.94 -7.58 1.39
N ASP A 305 -3.47 -6.48 0.87
CA ASP A 305 -4.54 -6.47 -0.12
C ASP A 305 -4.09 -7.11 -1.45
N ALA A 306 -2.82 -6.93 -1.83
CA ALA A 306 -2.18 -7.65 -2.93
C ALA A 306 -1.90 -9.15 -2.63
N GLY A 307 -2.38 -9.67 -1.50
CA GLY A 307 -2.24 -11.07 -1.13
C GLY A 307 -0.87 -11.42 -0.55
N PHE A 308 -0.13 -10.44 -0.02
CA PHE A 308 1.10 -10.73 0.73
C PHE A 308 0.79 -11.58 1.95
N ASP A 309 1.64 -12.57 2.24
CA ASP A 309 1.45 -13.50 3.34
C ASP A 309 1.55 -12.78 4.70
N PRO A 310 0.44 -12.66 5.47
CA PRO A 310 0.46 -11.97 6.77
C PRO A 310 1.19 -12.76 7.85
N ALA A 311 1.36 -14.08 7.67
CA ALA A 311 1.94 -14.98 8.66
C ALA A 311 3.47 -15.02 8.62
N VAL A 312 4.12 -14.23 7.76
CA VAL A 312 5.57 -14.07 7.82
C VAL A 312 5.96 -13.45 9.17
N VAL A 313 7.08 -13.90 9.71
CA VAL A 313 7.72 -13.27 10.89
C VAL A 313 8.97 -12.52 10.47
N ASP A 314 9.51 -11.62 11.30
CA ASP A 314 10.76 -10.90 11.05
C ASP A 314 12.00 -11.68 11.55
N GLY A 315 13.16 -11.01 11.67
CA GLY A 315 14.38 -11.64 12.22
C GLY A 315 14.27 -12.03 13.71
N GLY A 316 13.46 -11.31 14.48
CA GLY A 316 13.15 -11.55 15.88
C GLY A 316 12.00 -12.53 16.11
N GLY A 317 11.36 -13.02 15.04
CA GLY A 317 10.17 -13.87 15.16
C GLY A 317 8.88 -13.08 15.37
N ALA A 318 8.92 -11.74 15.26
CA ALA A 318 7.75 -10.90 15.40
C ALA A 318 6.88 -10.97 14.14
N THR A 319 5.58 -11.20 14.31
CA THR A 319 4.55 -11.08 13.27
C THR A 319 4.12 -9.62 13.10
N LEU A 320 3.28 -9.32 12.09
CA LEU A 320 2.71 -7.97 11.96
C LEU A 320 1.85 -7.55 13.17
N LEU A 321 1.24 -8.50 13.90
CA LEU A 321 0.50 -8.21 15.14
C LEU A 321 1.39 -7.51 16.19
N HIS A 322 2.67 -7.88 16.27
CA HIS A 322 3.63 -7.26 17.20
C HIS A 322 3.95 -5.80 16.82
N LEU A 323 3.69 -5.40 15.57
CA LEU A 323 4.05 -4.08 15.02
C LEU A 323 2.83 -3.15 14.87
N LEU A 324 1.66 -3.52 15.42
CA LEU A 324 0.41 -2.77 15.25
C LEU A 324 0.49 -1.32 15.75
N SER A 325 1.28 -1.03 16.79
CA SER A 325 1.42 0.32 17.35
C SER A 325 1.96 1.36 16.36
N GLY A 326 2.59 0.92 15.27
CA GLY A 326 3.04 1.81 14.19
C GLY A 326 2.06 1.92 13.03
N LEU A 327 0.95 1.19 13.05
CA LEU A 327 0.06 0.98 11.91
C LEU A 327 -1.35 1.47 12.19
N ASP A 328 -2.13 1.59 11.12
CA ASP A 328 -3.58 1.74 11.20
C ASP A 328 -4.20 0.41 11.69
N HIS A 329 -4.16 0.22 13.01
CA HIS A 329 -4.54 -1.04 13.64
C HIS A 329 -6.02 -1.38 13.41
N GLU A 330 -6.90 -0.38 13.26
CA GLU A 330 -8.32 -0.58 12.96
C GLU A 330 -8.53 -1.32 11.63
N ARG A 331 -7.69 -1.06 10.63
CA ARG A 331 -7.74 -1.74 9.33
C ARG A 331 -6.88 -3.01 9.29
N VAL A 332 -5.73 -2.99 9.95
CA VAL A 332 -4.75 -4.09 9.89
C VAL A 332 -5.17 -5.26 10.77
N LEU A 333 -5.59 -5.03 12.01
CA LEU A 333 -5.90 -6.09 12.97
C LEU A 333 -7.00 -7.04 12.46
N PRO A 334 -8.16 -6.57 11.94
CA PRO A 334 -9.20 -7.47 11.43
C PRO A 334 -8.70 -8.37 10.28
N LYS A 335 -7.84 -7.84 9.41
CA LYS A 335 -7.25 -8.60 8.29
C LYS A 335 -6.34 -9.72 8.80
N LEU A 336 -5.52 -9.43 9.81
CA LEU A 336 -4.61 -10.42 10.39
C LEU A 336 -5.35 -11.52 11.14
N LEU A 337 -6.41 -11.17 11.87
CA LEU A 337 -7.26 -12.15 12.55
C LEU A 337 -8.07 -13.00 11.57
N ALA A 338 -8.61 -12.39 10.50
CA ALA A 338 -9.29 -13.11 9.43
C ALA A 338 -8.36 -14.09 8.69
N ALA A 339 -7.06 -13.78 8.63
CA ALA A 339 -6.03 -14.69 8.13
C ALA A 339 -5.62 -15.79 9.12
N GLY A 340 -6.24 -15.83 10.31
CA GLY A 340 -6.02 -16.87 11.31
C GLY A 340 -4.73 -16.73 12.12
N LEU A 341 -4.13 -15.53 12.18
CA LEU A 341 -2.96 -15.31 13.01
C LEU A 341 -3.34 -15.39 14.51
N PRO A 342 -2.55 -16.10 15.34
CA PRO A 342 -2.80 -16.16 16.77
C PRO A 342 -2.54 -14.79 17.41
N VAL A 343 -3.55 -14.25 18.10
CA VAL A 343 -3.45 -12.96 18.80
C VAL A 343 -2.34 -12.95 19.86
N ASP A 344 -2.09 -14.11 20.48
CA ASP A 344 -1.03 -14.32 21.49
C ASP A 344 0.24 -14.96 20.91
N GLY A 345 0.45 -14.87 19.60
CA GLY A 345 1.67 -15.38 18.97
C GLY A 345 2.91 -14.78 19.62
N ARG A 346 3.92 -15.60 19.93
CA ARG A 346 5.11 -15.17 20.67
C ARG A 346 6.31 -15.00 19.75
N ASP A 347 7.04 -13.90 19.91
CA ASP A 347 8.34 -13.71 19.26
C ASP A 347 9.46 -14.53 19.96
N LYS A 348 10.72 -14.39 19.52
CA LYS A 348 11.87 -15.11 20.10
C LYS A 348 12.22 -14.67 21.53
N LEU A 349 11.72 -13.52 21.99
CA LEU A 349 11.82 -13.08 23.37
C LEU A 349 10.69 -13.65 24.23
N GLY A 350 9.76 -14.40 23.61
CA GLY A 350 8.55 -14.87 24.27
C GLY A 350 7.52 -13.77 24.45
N SER A 351 7.72 -12.58 23.87
CA SER A 351 6.81 -11.45 23.99
C SER A 351 5.62 -11.64 23.05
N THR A 352 4.42 -11.28 23.51
CA THR A 352 3.18 -11.25 22.73
C THR A 352 2.95 -9.86 22.12
N PRO A 353 2.02 -9.69 21.16
CA PRO A 353 1.62 -8.37 20.66
C PRO A 353 1.25 -7.36 21.75
N LEU A 354 0.60 -7.80 22.85
CA LEU A 354 0.29 -6.93 23.98
C LEU A 354 1.55 -6.34 24.66
N HIS A 355 2.64 -7.11 24.77
CA HIS A 355 3.90 -6.58 25.31
C HIS A 355 4.44 -5.43 24.46
N HIS A 356 4.39 -5.58 23.13
CA HIS A 356 4.85 -4.54 22.20
C HIS A 356 3.94 -3.32 22.23
N ALA A 357 2.62 -3.51 22.32
CA ALA A 357 1.65 -2.42 22.45
C ALA A 357 1.90 -1.59 23.73
N ARG A 358 2.12 -2.28 24.86
CA ARG A 358 2.45 -1.66 26.15
C ARG A 358 3.81 -0.97 26.16
N ASP A 359 4.86 -1.60 25.62
CA ASP A 359 6.18 -0.97 25.54
C ASP A 359 6.19 0.24 24.58
N ALA A 360 5.25 0.31 23.62
CA ALA A 360 5.02 1.47 22.77
C ALA A 360 4.11 2.55 23.39
N GLY A 361 3.40 2.24 24.49
CA GLY A 361 2.38 3.13 25.09
C GLY A 361 1.14 3.34 24.22
N ALA A 362 0.79 2.36 23.39
CA ALA A 362 -0.33 2.44 22.45
C ALA A 362 -1.62 1.88 23.08
N GLU A 363 -2.28 2.70 23.91
CA GLU A 363 -3.48 2.32 24.67
C GLU A 363 -4.65 1.88 23.77
N ASP A 364 -4.79 2.51 22.60
CA ASP A 364 -5.74 2.14 21.56
C ASP A 364 -5.51 0.72 21.04
N VAL A 365 -4.25 0.38 20.75
CA VAL A 365 -3.84 -0.95 20.30
C VAL A 365 -3.98 -1.99 21.41
N ILE A 366 -3.69 -1.63 22.66
CA ILE A 366 -3.92 -2.52 23.82
C ILE A 366 -5.41 -2.85 23.91
N ALA A 367 -6.28 -1.85 23.87
CA ALA A 367 -7.73 -2.04 23.92
C ALA A 367 -8.22 -2.91 22.75
N ALA A 368 -7.73 -2.67 21.53
CA ALA A 368 -8.09 -3.45 20.36
C ALA A 368 -7.63 -4.92 20.46
N LEU A 369 -6.42 -5.18 20.96
CA LEU A 369 -5.90 -6.54 21.16
C LEU A 369 -6.66 -7.29 22.27
N LEU A 370 -6.98 -6.63 23.38
CA LEU A 370 -7.81 -7.21 24.45
C LEU A 370 -9.23 -7.52 23.96
N ALA A 371 -9.83 -6.61 23.18
CA ALA A 371 -11.13 -6.85 22.54
C ALA A 371 -11.10 -8.02 21.54
N ALA A 372 -9.95 -8.26 20.91
CA ALA A 372 -9.70 -9.42 20.07
C ALA A 372 -9.39 -10.71 20.85
N GLY A 373 -9.40 -10.67 22.19
CA GLY A 373 -9.22 -11.84 23.06
C GLY A 373 -7.77 -12.15 23.43
N ALA A 374 -6.85 -11.19 23.33
CA ALA A 374 -5.47 -11.36 23.79
C ALA A 374 -5.39 -11.60 25.31
N ASP A 375 -4.56 -12.56 25.74
CA ASP A 375 -4.39 -12.90 27.15
C ASP A 375 -3.34 -12.00 27.84
N PRO A 376 -3.74 -11.14 28.80
CA PRO A 376 -2.82 -10.30 29.55
C PRO A 376 -1.92 -11.08 30.54
N GLY A 377 -2.20 -12.36 30.78
CA GLY A 377 -1.51 -13.20 31.75
C GLY A 377 -0.29 -13.96 31.22
N ILE A 378 0.05 -13.81 29.93
CA ILE A 378 1.18 -14.56 29.32
C ILE A 378 2.50 -13.84 29.63
N PRO A 379 3.43 -14.43 30.40
CA PRO A 379 4.72 -13.80 30.65
C PRO A 379 5.69 -13.96 29.48
N ASP A 380 6.54 -12.96 29.24
CA ASP A 380 7.70 -13.09 28.36
C ASP A 380 8.79 -14.02 28.95
N ARG A 381 9.91 -14.21 28.25
CA ARG A 381 11.02 -15.06 28.76
C ARG A 381 11.68 -14.53 30.04
N HIS A 382 11.44 -13.27 30.39
CA HIS A 382 11.95 -12.62 31.59
C HIS A 382 10.94 -12.65 32.75
N GLY A 383 9.76 -13.27 32.54
CA GLY A 383 8.70 -13.32 33.54
C GLY A 383 7.87 -12.04 33.63
N LYS A 384 8.05 -11.09 32.70
CA LYS A 384 7.30 -9.84 32.67
C LYS A 384 5.95 -10.07 32.01
N LEU A 385 4.89 -9.57 32.63
CA LEU A 385 3.54 -9.55 32.05
C LEU A 385 3.37 -8.34 31.11
N PRO A 386 2.51 -8.45 30.09
CA PRO A 386 2.26 -7.38 29.13
C PRO A 386 1.53 -6.17 29.73
N VAL A 387 0.66 -6.38 30.72
CA VAL A 387 -0.10 -5.32 31.42
C VAL A 387 -0.03 -5.48 32.93
#